data_AF-A0A0B0D588-F1
#
_entry.id   AF-A0A0B0D588-F1
#
_cell.length_a   1.000
_cell.length_b   1.000
_cell.length_c   1.000
_cell.angle_alpha   90.00
_cell.angle_beta   90.00
_cell.angle_gamma   90.00
#
_symmetry.space_group_name_H-M   'P 1'
#
loop_
_entity.id
_entity.type
_entity.pdbx_description
1 polymer ?
#
loop_
_entity_poly.entity_id
_entity_poly.type
_entity_poly.pdbx_seq_one_letter_code
_entity_poly.pdbx_strand_id
1 'polypeptide(L)'
;MPRKSFTFNGVRKPWLHMTRGRTKPPFAPIRRETLEVPGMPGAYLRSSETEPLIFDQPIAFKAKDDEEALQYKDELSSWLITEEAAPLEFDDEPGRTYYAVVLNTIDDLSKIADLREGTIHFACYNPYSYGEQDIKDFEGDALTLNNPGTAESKPRFEIDVLEDVTHIDLVKKLDDDIEFIRLGRPPLASETEYERETLVMHDTCETTNGWTQAAAIDNGYVAGSIKSEGGRFKPELFGGAIEPYTWQGPAIKRSIGASLQAYKMDALVELKNVGKGTGMIEIYLLDANNNVVSKVGIEDIWRTMDKVQAKFQLGPVGEDRFQHYREPKYPWGWNDFKGILRIWSHDHYSHGKRRIRPYFGLVGPNGKHDWVAGDFVYLGPPGIYDNPITQVQVAFRIWAPTYDKADMNIEDIKVYRMNPYPTDGVQYLARAGDKIIIDTATEEITLNGEPIRSERALGSMFFELDPGENLLYQYPQNSLATKVYYSPAYK
;
A
#
# COMPACT_ATOMS: atom_id res chain seq x y z
N MET A 1 46.69 8.45 -8.73
CA MET A 1 45.22 8.48 -8.92
C MET A 1 44.57 7.97 -7.65
N PRO A 2 43.44 8.52 -7.22
CA PRO A 2 42.67 7.95 -6.12
C PRO A 2 42.32 6.49 -6.46
N ARG A 3 42.40 5.60 -5.46
CA ARG A 3 42.02 4.21 -5.61
C ARG A 3 40.50 4.14 -5.80
N LYS A 4 40.06 3.51 -6.90
CA LYS A 4 38.64 3.29 -7.16
C LYS A 4 38.10 2.20 -6.24
N SER A 5 36.83 2.31 -5.87
CA SER A 5 36.11 1.35 -5.03
C SER A 5 34.68 1.17 -5.55
N PHE A 6 33.83 0.53 -4.75
CA PHE A 6 32.42 0.36 -5.01
C PHE A 6 31.59 0.66 -3.75
N THR A 7 30.33 0.97 -3.95
CA THR A 7 29.31 1.12 -2.92
C THR A 7 28.40 -0.11 -3.00
N PHE A 8 28.10 -0.73 -1.87
CA PHE A 8 27.17 -1.86 -1.80
C PHE A 8 26.19 -1.65 -0.65
N ASN A 9 24.90 -1.82 -0.92
CA ASN A 9 23.82 -1.58 0.03
C ASN A 9 23.91 -0.19 0.70
N GLY A 10 24.23 0.85 -0.08
CA GLY A 10 24.37 2.24 0.39
C GLY A 10 25.61 2.52 1.25
N VAL A 11 26.45 1.53 1.52
CA VAL A 11 27.66 1.67 2.34
C VAL A 11 28.90 1.57 1.46
N ARG A 12 29.92 2.38 1.79
CA ARG A 12 31.23 2.36 1.14
C ARG A 12 32.33 2.20 2.19
N LYS A 13 33.24 1.26 1.97
CA LYS A 13 34.38 1.03 2.87
C LYS A 13 35.62 1.79 2.39
N PRO A 14 36.15 2.78 3.15
CA PRO A 14 37.28 3.60 2.69
C PRO A 14 38.60 2.83 2.61
N TRP A 15 38.73 1.73 3.36
CA TRP A 15 39.91 0.87 3.38
C TRP A 15 39.94 -0.15 2.22
N LEU A 16 38.78 -0.40 1.58
CA LEU A 16 38.64 -1.33 0.46
C LEU A 16 38.81 -0.59 -0.88
N HIS A 17 39.56 -1.20 -1.79
CA HIS A 17 39.68 -0.70 -3.16
C HIS A 17 39.62 -1.84 -4.17
N MET A 18 39.12 -1.51 -5.36
CA MET A 18 39.11 -2.42 -6.49
C MET A 18 40.51 -2.51 -7.10
N THR A 19 40.90 -3.72 -7.48
CA THR A 19 42.12 -3.98 -8.23
C THR A 19 41.78 -4.31 -9.69
N ARG A 20 42.82 -4.48 -10.52
CA ARG A 20 42.65 -4.82 -11.93
C ARG A 20 42.15 -6.25 -12.07
N GLY A 21 41.52 -6.56 -13.21
CA GLY A 21 41.12 -7.93 -13.54
C GLY A 21 39.64 -8.23 -13.32
N ARG A 22 38.76 -7.21 -13.23
CA ARG A 22 37.31 -7.43 -13.28
C ARG A 22 36.95 -8.19 -14.56
N THR A 23 36.27 -9.33 -14.40
CA THR A 23 35.81 -10.20 -15.49
C THR A 23 34.31 -10.01 -15.70
N LYS A 24 33.91 -8.79 -16.05
CA LYS A 24 32.50 -8.48 -16.31
C LYS A 24 32.22 -8.49 -17.81
N PRO A 25 31.36 -9.40 -18.31
CA PRO A 25 31.00 -9.39 -19.71
C PRO A 25 30.15 -8.14 -20.04
N PRO A 26 30.17 -7.66 -21.29
CA PRO A 26 29.43 -6.45 -21.69
C PRO A 26 27.91 -6.64 -21.73
N PHE A 27 27.44 -7.89 -21.70
CA PHE A 27 26.03 -8.26 -21.58
C PHE A 27 25.95 -9.63 -20.90
N ALA A 28 24.81 -9.93 -20.29
CA ALA A 28 24.59 -11.22 -19.65
C ALA A 28 24.54 -12.38 -20.67
N PRO A 29 24.93 -13.62 -20.30
CA PRO A 29 24.91 -14.74 -21.22
C PRO A 29 23.51 -14.96 -21.82
N ILE A 30 23.46 -15.27 -23.12
CA ILE A 30 22.21 -15.53 -23.82
C ILE A 30 22.18 -16.99 -24.24
N ARG A 31 21.28 -17.76 -23.65
CA ARG A 31 21.02 -19.15 -24.04
C ARG A 31 20.08 -19.17 -25.24
N ARG A 32 20.52 -19.78 -26.34
CA ARG A 32 19.74 -19.89 -27.59
C ARG A 32 19.27 -21.33 -27.75
N GLU A 33 17.96 -21.54 -27.83
CA GLU A 33 17.42 -22.85 -28.22
C GLU A 33 17.22 -22.89 -29.74
N THR A 34 17.76 -23.91 -30.39
CA THR A 34 17.71 -24.05 -31.85
C THR A 34 17.09 -25.38 -32.27
N LEU A 35 16.33 -25.37 -33.36
CA LEU A 35 15.75 -26.55 -34.00
C LEU A 35 16.46 -26.82 -35.32
N GLU A 36 17.12 -27.96 -35.41
CA GLU A 36 17.67 -28.46 -36.66
C GLU A 36 16.67 -29.40 -37.32
N VAL A 37 16.46 -29.22 -38.63
CA VAL A 37 15.56 -30.08 -39.41
C VAL A 37 16.39 -30.94 -40.36
N PRO A 38 16.31 -32.28 -40.29
CA PRO A 38 17.09 -33.17 -41.14
C PRO A 38 16.90 -32.85 -42.63
N GLY A 39 18.01 -32.70 -43.35
CA GLY A 39 18.00 -32.41 -44.79
C GLY A 39 17.93 -30.93 -45.17
N MET A 40 17.80 -30.01 -44.20
CA MET A 40 17.94 -28.57 -44.43
C MET A 40 19.22 -28.03 -43.79
N PRO A 41 20.03 -27.22 -44.50
CA PRO A 41 21.17 -26.53 -43.90
C PRO A 41 20.74 -25.50 -42.85
N GLY A 42 21.43 -25.47 -41.71
CA GLY A 42 21.23 -24.51 -40.64
C GLY A 42 20.24 -24.95 -39.56
N ALA A 43 19.91 -24.02 -38.66
CA ALA A 43 18.99 -24.24 -37.55
C ALA A 43 18.03 -23.06 -37.41
N TYR A 44 16.81 -23.34 -36.96
CA TYR A 44 15.80 -22.32 -36.66
C TYR A 44 15.92 -21.92 -35.19
N LEU A 45 16.03 -20.61 -34.91
CA LEU A 45 16.01 -20.11 -33.54
C LEU A 45 14.60 -20.27 -32.94
N ARG A 46 14.47 -21.04 -31.87
CA ARG A 46 13.20 -21.24 -31.14
C ARG A 46 12.98 -20.19 -30.07
N SER A 47 13.98 -19.97 -29.23
CA SER A 47 13.89 -19.06 -28.10
C SER A 47 15.27 -18.49 -27.76
N SER A 48 15.28 -17.39 -27.02
CA SER A 48 16.47 -16.76 -26.47
C SER A 48 16.19 -16.36 -25.05
N GLU A 49 16.98 -16.85 -24.11
CA GLU A 49 16.84 -16.58 -22.69
C GLU A 49 18.09 -15.86 -22.17
N THR A 50 17.88 -14.76 -21.47
CA THR A 50 18.96 -14.03 -20.81
C THR A 50 19.21 -14.65 -19.44
N GLU A 51 20.43 -15.11 -19.19
CA GLU A 51 20.83 -15.70 -17.92
C GLU A 51 21.29 -14.62 -16.92
N PRO A 52 21.42 -14.94 -15.62
CA PRO A 52 21.99 -14.00 -14.64
C PRO A 52 23.37 -13.48 -15.05
N LEU A 53 23.62 -12.19 -14.77
CA LEU A 53 24.94 -11.60 -14.97
C LEU A 53 25.82 -11.93 -13.77
N ILE A 54 26.77 -12.84 -13.97
CA ILE A 54 27.78 -13.22 -12.97
C ILE A 54 29.12 -12.65 -13.38
N PHE A 55 29.83 -12.00 -12.45
CA PHE A 55 31.16 -11.47 -12.71
C PHE A 55 32.01 -11.40 -11.45
N ASP A 56 33.32 -11.38 -11.65
CA ASP A 56 34.28 -11.32 -10.57
C ASP A 56 34.85 -9.92 -10.42
N GLN A 57 34.88 -9.43 -9.17
CA GLN A 57 35.50 -8.17 -8.81
C GLN A 57 36.70 -8.43 -7.87
N PRO A 58 37.94 -8.33 -8.40
CA PRO A 58 39.13 -8.30 -7.59
C PRO A 58 39.17 -7.09 -6.66
N ILE A 59 39.50 -7.35 -5.40
CA ILE A 59 39.57 -6.35 -4.32
C ILE A 59 40.88 -6.48 -3.57
N ALA A 60 41.30 -5.38 -2.95
CA ALA A 60 42.39 -5.40 -2.00
C ALA A 60 42.19 -4.39 -0.86
N PHE A 61 42.86 -4.64 0.26
CA PHE A 61 42.98 -3.71 1.37
C PHE A 61 44.32 -3.88 2.07
N LYS A 62 44.76 -2.84 2.78
CA LYS A 62 45.97 -2.89 3.61
C LYS A 62 45.57 -3.02 5.08
N ALA A 63 46.23 -3.90 5.79
CA ALA A 63 46.09 -4.08 7.23
C ALA A 63 47.49 -4.08 7.87
N LYS A 64 47.62 -3.43 9.03
CA LYS A 64 48.89 -3.29 9.75
C LYS A 64 49.35 -4.61 10.37
N ASP A 65 48.40 -5.40 10.84
CA ASP A 65 48.60 -6.69 11.47
C ASP A 65 47.47 -7.67 11.10
N ASP A 66 47.57 -8.89 11.61
CA ASP A 66 46.57 -9.94 11.36
C ASP A 66 45.27 -9.73 12.14
N GLU A 67 45.28 -8.92 13.21
CA GLU A 67 44.08 -8.59 13.99
C GLU A 67 43.19 -7.60 13.22
N GLU A 68 43.77 -6.52 12.69
CA GLU A 68 43.07 -5.56 11.82
C GLU A 68 42.59 -6.25 10.53
N ALA A 69 43.39 -7.17 9.98
CA ALA A 69 42.96 -7.95 8.82
C ALA A 69 41.74 -8.83 9.12
N LEU A 70 41.66 -9.41 10.32
CA LEU A 70 40.51 -10.21 10.76
C LEU A 70 39.27 -9.32 10.94
N GLN A 71 39.42 -8.14 11.55
CA GLN A 71 38.34 -7.16 11.69
C GLN A 71 37.76 -6.75 10.33
N TYR A 72 38.60 -6.48 9.32
CA TYR A 72 38.12 -6.18 7.98
C TYR A 72 37.44 -7.37 7.30
N LYS A 73 37.87 -8.62 7.57
CA LYS A 73 37.19 -9.83 7.06
C LYS A 73 35.79 -10.01 7.68
N ASP A 74 35.65 -9.77 8.97
CA ASP A 74 34.34 -9.80 9.66
C ASP A 74 33.43 -8.68 9.14
N GLU A 75 34.00 -7.49 8.92
CA GLU A 75 33.28 -6.36 8.34
C GLU A 75 32.82 -6.65 6.89
N LEU A 76 33.66 -7.27 6.05
CA LEU A 76 33.26 -7.72 4.71
C LEU A 76 32.09 -8.69 4.77
N SER A 77 32.19 -9.69 5.65
CA SER A 77 31.17 -10.75 5.76
C SER A 77 29.83 -10.19 6.20
N SER A 78 29.82 -9.32 7.23
CA SER A 78 28.60 -8.67 7.71
C SER A 78 27.97 -7.68 6.72
N TRP A 79 28.79 -7.09 5.85
CA TRP A 79 28.35 -6.06 4.89
C TRP A 79 27.89 -6.65 3.56
N LEU A 80 28.59 -7.64 3.03
CA LEU A 80 28.36 -8.20 1.69
C LEU A 80 27.34 -9.34 1.66
N ILE A 81 27.13 -10.04 2.78
CA ILE A 81 26.17 -11.14 2.86
C ILE A 81 24.78 -10.57 3.13
N THR A 82 23.93 -10.59 2.11
CA THR A 82 22.53 -10.14 2.16
C THR A 82 21.59 -11.28 1.79
N GLU A 83 20.38 -11.31 2.34
CA GLU A 83 19.35 -12.29 1.98
C GLU A 83 18.75 -12.02 0.59
N GLU A 84 18.64 -10.75 0.22
CA GLU A 84 18.10 -10.28 -1.05
C GLU A 84 19.14 -9.48 -1.84
N ALA A 85 18.88 -9.28 -3.13
CA ALA A 85 19.75 -8.48 -4.00
C ALA A 85 19.81 -7.02 -3.51
N ALA A 86 21.02 -6.50 -3.36
CA ALA A 86 21.27 -5.15 -2.87
C ALA A 86 21.92 -4.26 -3.95
N PRO A 87 21.72 -2.93 -3.87
CA PRO A 87 22.28 -2.00 -4.85
C PRO A 87 23.81 -1.99 -4.79
N LEU A 88 24.43 -2.06 -5.97
CA LEU A 88 25.87 -2.12 -6.20
C LEU A 88 26.26 -1.09 -7.25
N GLU A 89 27.18 -0.19 -6.89
CA GLU A 89 27.63 0.92 -7.74
C GLU A 89 29.16 0.94 -7.81
N PHE A 90 29.71 1.12 -9.01
CA PHE A 90 31.16 1.13 -9.24
C PHE A 90 31.68 2.51 -9.63
N ASP A 91 32.83 2.93 -9.07
CA ASP A 91 33.47 4.21 -9.39
C ASP A 91 33.92 4.35 -10.86
N ASP A 92 34.15 3.22 -11.54
CA ASP A 92 34.54 3.21 -12.95
C ASP A 92 33.36 3.07 -13.91
N GLU A 93 32.15 2.90 -13.39
CA GLU A 93 30.89 2.88 -14.14
C GLU A 93 29.87 3.84 -13.46
N PRO A 94 30.18 5.15 -13.41
CA PRO A 94 29.34 6.12 -12.70
C PRO A 94 27.94 6.19 -13.32
N GLY A 95 26.91 6.31 -12.46
CA GLY A 95 25.51 6.37 -12.87
C GLY A 95 24.91 5.01 -13.26
N ARG A 96 25.54 3.90 -12.86
CA ARG A 96 25.01 2.54 -13.00
C ARG A 96 24.80 1.90 -11.64
N THR A 97 23.57 1.46 -11.39
CA THR A 97 23.20 0.66 -10.22
C THR A 97 22.87 -0.75 -10.64
N TYR A 98 23.56 -1.73 -10.09
CA TYR A 98 23.28 -3.15 -10.23
C TYR A 98 22.56 -3.66 -8.98
N TYR A 99 21.70 -4.67 -9.12
CA TYR A 99 21.12 -5.36 -7.97
C TYR A 99 21.75 -6.74 -7.87
N ALA A 100 22.66 -6.90 -6.91
CA ALA A 100 23.52 -8.08 -6.82
C ALA A 100 23.45 -8.76 -5.46
N VAL A 101 23.72 -10.07 -5.46
CA VAL A 101 24.09 -10.85 -4.27
C VAL A 101 25.52 -11.35 -4.44
N VAL A 102 26.22 -11.59 -3.33
CA VAL A 102 27.51 -12.29 -3.37
C VAL A 102 27.26 -13.79 -3.51
N LEU A 103 27.86 -14.40 -4.53
CA LEU A 103 27.84 -15.84 -4.75
C LEU A 103 28.99 -16.54 -4.03
N ASN A 104 28.71 -17.77 -3.62
CA ASN A 104 29.70 -18.70 -3.07
C ASN A 104 30.44 -18.12 -1.85
N THR A 105 31.76 -18.16 -1.89
CA THR A 105 32.67 -17.61 -0.89
C THR A 105 33.59 -16.61 -1.56
N ILE A 106 34.18 -15.72 -0.77
CA ILE A 106 35.43 -15.07 -1.16
C ILE A 106 36.52 -16.09 -0.83
N ASP A 107 37.30 -16.53 -1.82
CA ASP A 107 38.45 -17.41 -1.58
C ASP A 107 39.44 -16.74 -0.61
N ASP A 108 40.25 -17.54 0.09
CA ASP A 108 41.11 -17.02 1.15
C ASP A 108 42.02 -15.89 0.63
N LEU A 109 41.89 -14.72 1.27
CA LEU A 109 42.55 -13.50 0.82
C LEU A 109 44.07 -13.70 0.85
N SER A 110 44.69 -13.67 -0.32
CA SER A 110 46.14 -13.80 -0.46
C SER A 110 46.87 -12.71 0.34
N LYS A 111 47.86 -13.12 1.12
CA LYS A 111 48.64 -12.25 2.00
C LYS A 111 49.97 -11.90 1.35
N ILE A 112 50.13 -10.64 0.97
CA ILE A 112 51.37 -10.09 0.41
C ILE A 112 51.83 -8.96 1.33
N ALA A 113 52.67 -9.28 2.31
CA ALA A 113 53.06 -8.37 3.39
C ALA A 113 51.84 -7.77 4.12
N ASP A 114 51.64 -6.45 4.02
CA ASP A 114 50.52 -5.71 4.59
C ASP A 114 49.26 -5.73 3.72
N LEU A 115 49.36 -6.23 2.48
CA LEU A 115 48.27 -6.30 1.52
C LEU A 115 47.50 -7.61 1.68
N ARG A 116 46.18 -7.52 1.58
CA ARG A 116 45.26 -8.65 1.40
C ARG A 116 44.56 -8.46 0.06
N GLU A 117 44.60 -9.46 -0.81
CA GLU A 117 43.90 -9.44 -2.10
C GLU A 117 42.99 -10.66 -2.24
N GLY A 118 41.83 -10.47 -2.83
CA GLY A 118 40.92 -11.55 -3.18
C GLY A 118 39.86 -11.10 -4.17
N THR A 119 38.87 -11.94 -4.38
CA THR A 119 37.89 -11.75 -5.45
C THR A 119 36.50 -11.96 -4.89
N ILE A 120 35.61 -10.99 -5.15
CA ILE A 120 34.19 -11.12 -4.86
C ILE A 120 33.48 -11.60 -6.13
N HIS A 121 32.66 -12.63 -6.00
CA HIS A 121 31.79 -13.11 -7.06
C HIS A 121 30.41 -12.49 -6.90
N PHE A 122 30.01 -11.60 -7.80
CA PHE A 122 28.67 -11.00 -7.78
C PHE A 122 27.75 -11.73 -8.76
N ALA A 123 26.49 -11.92 -8.38
CA ALA A 123 25.41 -12.30 -9.28
C ALA A 123 24.29 -11.29 -9.28
N CYS A 124 23.94 -10.83 -10.49
CA CYS A 124 22.74 -10.05 -10.74
C CYS A 124 21.73 -10.98 -11.41
N TYR A 125 20.74 -11.48 -10.64
CA TYR A 125 19.67 -12.32 -11.19
C TYR A 125 18.76 -11.55 -12.14
N ASN A 126 18.60 -10.26 -11.90
CA ASN A 126 18.20 -9.33 -12.94
C ASN A 126 19.49 -8.83 -13.63
N PRO A 127 19.71 -9.17 -14.91
CA PRO A 127 20.99 -8.92 -15.58
C PRO A 127 21.25 -7.45 -15.90
N TYR A 128 20.25 -6.58 -15.74
CA TYR A 128 20.33 -5.18 -16.15
C TYR A 128 20.87 -4.27 -15.05
N SER A 129 21.49 -3.17 -15.47
CA SER A 129 21.78 -2.02 -14.60
C SER A 129 20.81 -0.88 -14.83
N TYR A 130 20.65 -0.05 -13.81
CA TYR A 130 19.70 1.05 -13.81
C TYR A 130 20.43 2.39 -13.65
N GLY A 131 20.03 3.36 -14.46
CA GLY A 131 20.42 4.76 -14.30
C GLY A 131 19.64 5.46 -13.19
N GLU A 132 19.94 6.74 -13.00
CA GLU A 132 19.14 7.60 -12.12
C GLU A 132 17.67 7.61 -12.58
N GLN A 133 16.76 7.64 -11.61
CA GLN A 133 15.33 7.76 -11.91
C GLN A 133 15.04 9.12 -12.51
N ASP A 134 14.32 9.13 -13.63
CA ASP A 134 13.83 10.33 -14.29
C ASP A 134 12.30 10.41 -14.14
N ILE A 135 11.79 11.64 -14.20
CA ILE A 135 10.37 11.96 -14.09
C ILE A 135 9.98 12.76 -15.33
N LYS A 136 8.88 12.36 -15.98
CA LYS A 136 8.30 13.07 -17.11
C LYS A 136 6.83 13.30 -16.88
N ASP A 137 6.36 14.49 -17.21
CA ASP A 137 4.95 14.87 -17.13
C ASP A 137 4.33 14.78 -18.53
N PHE A 138 3.06 14.36 -18.59
CA PHE A 138 2.28 14.50 -19.82
C PHE A 138 2.03 15.97 -20.14
N GLU A 139 2.16 16.35 -21.41
CA GLU A 139 1.78 17.67 -21.91
C GLU A 139 0.40 17.58 -22.56
N GLY A 140 -0.64 17.88 -21.78
CA GLY A 140 -2.01 17.55 -22.17
C GLY A 140 -2.21 16.03 -22.10
N ASP A 141 -2.54 15.42 -23.23
CA ASP A 141 -2.87 13.98 -23.30
C ASP A 141 -1.83 13.11 -23.99
N ALA A 142 -0.65 13.67 -24.28
CA ALA A 142 0.44 12.95 -24.91
C ALA A 142 1.78 13.22 -24.23
N LEU A 143 2.69 12.26 -24.35
CA LEU A 143 4.07 12.36 -23.90
C LEU A 143 4.98 11.62 -24.89
N THR A 144 5.95 12.36 -25.45
CA THR A 144 7.10 11.78 -26.13
C THR A 144 8.24 11.63 -25.14
N LEU A 145 8.60 10.39 -24.83
CA LEU A 145 9.62 10.04 -23.86
C LEU A 145 10.77 9.31 -24.56
N ASN A 146 12.00 9.83 -24.44
CA ASN A 146 13.18 9.13 -24.92
C ASN A 146 13.86 8.38 -23.76
N ASN A 147 13.84 7.05 -23.79
CA ASN A 147 14.58 6.21 -22.86
C ASN A 147 16.04 6.05 -23.34
N PRO A 148 17.04 6.63 -22.66
CA PRO A 148 18.45 6.52 -23.05
C PRO A 148 19.06 5.15 -22.73
N GLY A 149 18.29 4.25 -22.12
CA GLY A 149 18.66 2.88 -21.82
C GLY A 149 18.96 2.04 -23.06
N THR A 150 19.57 0.87 -22.84
CA THR A 150 19.75 -0.17 -23.88
C THR A 150 18.83 -1.38 -23.68
N ALA A 151 18.06 -1.38 -22.58
CA ALA A 151 17.02 -2.34 -22.25
C ALA A 151 15.68 -1.63 -21.95
N GLU A 152 14.60 -2.39 -22.01
CA GLU A 152 13.27 -1.95 -21.61
C GLU A 152 13.25 -1.54 -20.13
N SER A 153 12.50 -0.49 -19.82
CA SER A 153 12.41 0.08 -18.47
C SER A 153 10.98 0.07 -17.98
N LYS A 154 10.74 -0.40 -16.76
CA LYS A 154 9.39 -0.51 -16.19
C LYS A 154 8.94 0.84 -15.59
N PRO A 155 7.94 1.51 -16.17
CA PRO A 155 7.46 2.79 -15.63
C PRO A 155 6.57 2.61 -14.40
N ARG A 156 6.47 3.68 -13.61
CA ARG A 156 5.41 3.89 -12.63
C ARG A 156 4.66 5.16 -13.00
N PHE A 157 3.34 5.08 -13.06
CA PHE A 157 2.46 6.19 -13.35
C PHE A 157 1.82 6.71 -12.07
N GLU A 158 1.80 8.03 -11.91
CA GLU A 158 1.07 8.74 -10.88
C GLU A 158 0.11 9.68 -11.57
N ILE A 159 -1.18 9.45 -11.38
CA ILE A 159 -2.25 10.11 -12.13
C ILE A 159 -3.12 10.86 -11.13
N ASP A 160 -3.16 12.18 -11.25
CA ASP A 160 -4.14 13.01 -10.57
C ASP A 160 -5.37 13.15 -11.48
N VAL A 161 -6.53 12.73 -10.97
CA VAL A 161 -7.80 12.76 -11.71
C VAL A 161 -8.38 14.17 -11.65
N LEU A 162 -8.59 14.81 -12.80
CA LEU A 162 -9.04 16.20 -12.91
C LEU A 162 -10.56 16.32 -13.05
N GLU A 163 -11.19 15.30 -13.65
CA GLU A 163 -12.63 15.21 -13.87
C GLU A 163 -13.13 13.81 -13.52
N ASP A 164 -14.43 13.66 -13.27
CA ASP A 164 -15.00 12.35 -13.00
C ASP A 164 -14.87 11.43 -14.22
N VAL A 165 -14.27 10.25 -14.03
CA VAL A 165 -13.97 9.31 -15.12
C VAL A 165 -14.55 7.93 -14.85
N THR A 166 -15.00 7.23 -15.89
CA THR A 166 -15.44 5.82 -15.82
C THR A 166 -14.35 4.83 -16.23
N HIS A 167 -13.30 5.34 -16.86
CA HIS A 167 -12.14 4.56 -17.30
C HIS A 167 -10.91 5.44 -17.39
N ILE A 168 -9.76 4.78 -17.45
CA ILE A 168 -8.49 5.40 -17.80
C ILE A 168 -7.78 4.45 -18.76
N ASP A 169 -7.27 5.00 -19.86
CA ASP A 169 -6.35 4.30 -20.75
C ASP A 169 -5.00 4.99 -20.76
N LEU A 170 -3.94 4.22 -20.50
CA LEU A 170 -2.58 4.60 -20.87
C LEU A 170 -2.19 3.77 -22.07
N VAL A 171 -1.86 4.42 -23.18
CA VAL A 171 -1.56 3.76 -24.44
C VAL A 171 -0.12 4.06 -24.83
N LYS A 172 0.68 3.02 -25.03
CA LYS A 172 1.98 3.11 -25.69
C LYS A 172 1.82 2.69 -27.14
N LYS A 173 2.26 3.56 -28.05
CA LYS A 173 2.27 3.28 -29.49
C LYS A 173 3.71 3.12 -29.97
N LEU A 174 4.01 1.94 -30.51
CA LEU A 174 5.15 1.71 -31.40
C LEU A 174 4.61 1.60 -32.84
N ASP A 175 5.45 1.80 -33.86
CA ASP A 175 5.03 2.01 -35.27
C ASP A 175 3.88 1.11 -35.78
N ASP A 176 3.79 -0.15 -35.32
CA ASP A 176 2.72 -1.10 -35.67
C ASP A 176 2.04 -1.83 -34.47
N ASP A 177 2.51 -1.64 -33.23
CA ASP A 177 1.99 -2.33 -32.04
C ASP A 177 1.40 -1.34 -31.02
N ILE A 178 0.23 -1.67 -30.48
CA ILE A 178 -0.46 -0.88 -29.46
C ILE A 178 -0.51 -1.69 -28.17
N GLU A 179 0.19 -1.21 -27.15
CA GLU A 179 0.10 -1.75 -25.80
C GLU A 179 -0.70 -0.76 -24.94
N PHE A 180 -1.59 -1.25 -24.09
CA PHE A 180 -2.39 -0.36 -23.26
C PHE A 180 -2.77 -0.93 -21.89
N ILE A 181 -2.78 -0.03 -20.91
CA ILE A 181 -3.30 -0.24 -19.57
C ILE A 181 -4.68 0.40 -19.52
N ARG A 182 -5.74 -0.40 -19.36
CA ARG A 182 -7.12 0.09 -19.18
C ARG A 182 -7.64 -0.25 -17.79
N LEU A 183 -8.11 0.76 -17.08
CA LEU A 183 -8.90 0.64 -15.86
C LEU A 183 -10.34 1.05 -16.16
N GLY A 184 -11.32 0.34 -15.61
CA GLY A 184 -12.74 0.59 -15.88
C GLY A 184 -13.13 0.30 -17.33
N ARG A 185 -14.19 0.96 -17.80
CA ARG A 185 -14.61 0.88 -19.20
C ARG A 185 -15.21 2.20 -19.73
N PRO A 186 -14.98 2.53 -21.00
CA PRO A 186 -15.66 3.66 -21.62
C PRO A 186 -17.17 3.43 -21.67
N PRO A 187 -17.99 4.48 -21.48
CA PRO A 187 -19.43 4.39 -21.60
C PRO A 187 -19.86 4.35 -23.06
N LEU A 188 -20.92 3.60 -23.35
CA LEU A 188 -21.62 3.74 -24.63
C LEU A 188 -22.42 5.05 -24.63
N ALA A 189 -22.62 5.65 -25.80
CA ALA A 189 -23.38 6.91 -25.91
C ALA A 189 -24.83 6.83 -25.39
N SER A 190 -25.41 5.63 -25.32
CA SER A 190 -26.74 5.36 -24.76
C SER A 190 -26.74 5.03 -23.27
N GLU A 191 -25.57 4.80 -22.67
CA GLU A 191 -25.45 4.47 -21.25
C GLU A 191 -25.40 5.73 -20.40
N THR A 192 -26.09 5.69 -19.26
CA THR A 192 -25.96 6.73 -18.25
C THR A 192 -24.80 6.40 -17.32
N GLU A 193 -24.01 7.41 -17.00
CA GLU A 193 -23.01 7.32 -15.95
C GLU A 193 -23.70 7.32 -14.59
N TYR A 194 -23.19 6.50 -13.68
CA TYR A 194 -23.86 6.21 -12.41
C TYR A 194 -22.90 6.36 -11.22
N GLU A 195 -23.36 7.13 -10.22
CA GLU A 195 -22.70 7.30 -8.93
C GLU A 195 -23.10 6.19 -7.97
N ARG A 196 -22.13 5.33 -7.62
CA ARG A 196 -22.33 4.23 -6.68
C ARG A 196 -22.50 4.72 -5.24
N GLU A 197 -21.85 5.82 -4.90
CA GLU A 197 -21.74 6.34 -3.54
C GLU A 197 -22.18 7.81 -3.48
N THR A 198 -23.26 8.13 -2.76
CA THR A 198 -23.65 9.52 -2.52
C THR A 198 -23.30 9.90 -1.09
N LEU A 199 -22.43 10.89 -0.90
CA LEU A 199 -22.10 11.41 0.43
C LEU A 199 -23.34 12.01 1.09
N VAL A 200 -23.70 11.52 2.28
CA VAL A 200 -24.87 11.93 3.05
C VAL A 200 -24.46 12.74 4.28
N MET A 201 -23.34 12.37 4.89
CA MET A 201 -22.76 13.07 6.03
C MET A 201 -21.25 13.08 5.88
N HIS A 202 -20.63 14.23 6.16
CA HIS A 202 -19.20 14.38 6.35
C HIS A 202 -18.97 15.27 7.57
N ASP A 203 -18.18 14.77 8.52
CA ASP A 203 -17.76 15.51 9.70
C ASP A 203 -16.23 15.44 9.80
N THR A 204 -15.58 16.60 9.63
CA THR A 204 -14.13 16.78 9.74
C THR A 204 -13.65 16.89 11.18
N CYS A 205 -14.54 16.66 12.16
CA CYS A 205 -14.24 16.73 13.59
C CYS A 205 -13.74 18.12 14.05
N GLU A 206 -14.07 19.19 13.34
CA GLU A 206 -13.72 20.58 13.65
C GLU A 206 -14.40 21.14 14.90
N THR A 207 -15.60 20.64 15.21
CA THR A 207 -16.39 21.10 16.35
C THR A 207 -17.36 20.02 16.81
N THR A 208 -17.66 19.99 18.10
CA THR A 208 -18.72 19.12 18.66
C THR A 208 -20.12 19.72 18.50
N ASN A 209 -20.26 20.91 17.89
CA ASN A 209 -21.55 21.47 17.55
C ASN A 209 -22.33 20.54 16.61
N GLY A 210 -23.62 20.29 16.91
CA GLY A 210 -24.43 19.31 16.18
C GLY A 210 -24.33 17.88 16.71
N TRP A 211 -23.42 17.63 17.66
CA TRP A 211 -23.36 16.40 18.42
C TRP A 211 -24.06 16.56 19.78
N THR A 212 -24.64 15.46 20.26
CA THR A 212 -25.34 15.39 21.56
C THR A 212 -24.78 14.24 22.37
N GLN A 213 -24.82 14.32 23.70
CA GLN A 213 -24.36 13.23 24.56
C GLN A 213 -25.20 11.97 24.31
N ALA A 214 -24.53 10.83 24.13
CA ALA A 214 -25.21 9.55 24.02
C ALA A 214 -25.78 9.11 25.38
N ALA A 215 -26.99 8.55 25.39
CA ALA A 215 -27.63 8.11 26.62
C ALA A 215 -27.09 6.75 27.12
N ALA A 216 -26.63 5.89 26.20
CA ALA A 216 -26.21 4.54 26.52
C ALA A 216 -25.18 4.01 25.51
N ILE A 217 -24.49 2.95 25.94
CA ILE A 217 -23.58 2.11 25.16
C ILE A 217 -23.80 0.65 25.55
N ASP A 218 -23.51 -0.29 24.66
CA ASP A 218 -23.84 -1.71 24.81
C ASP A 218 -23.28 -2.39 26.06
N ASN A 219 -22.07 -2.00 26.50
CA ASN A 219 -21.40 -2.68 27.59
C ASN A 219 -20.52 -1.72 28.37
N GLY A 220 -21.07 -1.02 29.37
CA GLY A 220 -20.34 -0.14 30.28
C GLY A 220 -21.05 1.20 30.51
N TYR A 221 -20.30 2.24 30.84
CA TYR A 221 -20.87 3.54 31.20
C TYR A 221 -20.47 4.66 30.26
N VAL A 222 -21.44 5.53 29.94
CA VAL A 222 -21.17 6.84 29.32
C VAL A 222 -20.82 7.83 30.42
N ALA A 223 -19.62 8.39 30.40
CA ALA A 223 -19.18 9.38 31.38
C ALA A 223 -18.07 10.28 30.82
N GLY A 224 -17.99 11.52 31.33
CA GLY A 224 -17.01 12.50 30.85
C GLY A 224 -17.44 13.26 29.59
N SER A 225 -16.48 13.84 28.87
CA SER A 225 -16.71 14.71 27.72
C SER A 225 -15.73 14.44 26.57
N ILE A 226 -16.18 14.70 25.34
CA ILE A 226 -15.35 14.77 24.13
C ILE A 226 -15.14 16.24 23.81
N LYS A 227 -13.92 16.59 23.39
CA LYS A 227 -13.60 17.90 22.83
C LYS A 227 -13.09 17.77 21.40
N SER A 228 -13.22 18.85 20.64
CA SER A 228 -12.52 19.01 19.36
C SER A 228 -11.25 19.85 19.54
N GLU A 229 -10.18 19.48 18.82
CA GLU A 229 -8.96 20.29 18.66
C GLU A 229 -8.82 20.82 17.22
N GLY A 230 -9.93 21.19 16.57
CA GLY A 230 -9.93 21.86 15.26
C GLY A 230 -9.59 20.94 14.09
N GLY A 231 -10.21 19.75 14.05
CA GLY A 231 -9.96 18.72 13.04
C GLY A 231 -9.76 17.32 13.61
N ARG A 232 -9.96 17.16 14.93
CA ARG A 232 -9.94 15.85 15.61
C ARG A 232 -10.84 15.88 16.83
N PHE A 233 -11.60 14.82 17.04
CA PHE A 233 -12.26 14.53 18.31
C PHE A 233 -11.38 13.66 19.19
N LYS A 234 -11.39 13.95 20.49
CA LYS A 234 -10.67 13.17 21.50
C LYS A 234 -11.41 13.24 22.84
N PRO A 235 -11.15 12.30 23.76
CA PRO A 235 -11.66 12.40 25.12
C PRO A 235 -11.00 13.58 25.85
N GLU A 236 -11.81 14.46 26.42
CA GLU A 236 -11.36 15.48 27.37
C GLU A 236 -11.35 14.91 28.79
N LEU A 237 -12.42 14.20 29.14
CA LEU A 237 -12.60 13.52 30.42
C LEU A 237 -13.26 12.15 30.19
N PHE A 238 -12.91 11.18 31.02
CA PHE A 238 -13.58 9.87 31.09
C PHE A 238 -14.62 9.78 32.23
N GLY A 239 -14.78 10.86 33.00
CA GLY A 239 -15.57 10.87 34.23
C GLY A 239 -14.89 10.16 35.40
N GLY A 240 -15.48 10.25 36.60
CA GLY A 240 -15.05 9.47 37.76
C GLY A 240 -15.39 7.98 37.58
N ALA A 241 -14.54 7.07 38.06
CA ALA A 241 -14.75 5.63 37.90
C ALA A 241 -16.07 5.18 38.56
N ILE A 242 -16.90 4.44 37.83
CA ILE A 242 -18.19 3.94 38.28
C ILE A 242 -18.08 2.45 38.63
N GLU A 243 -18.63 2.05 39.79
CA GLU A 243 -18.73 0.64 40.20
C GLU A 243 -20.07 0.01 39.75
N PRO A 244 -20.08 -1.27 39.33
CA PRO A 244 -18.94 -2.16 39.14
C PRO A 244 -18.03 -1.73 37.98
N TYR A 245 -16.71 -1.81 38.20
CA TYR A 245 -15.72 -1.38 37.24
C TYR A 245 -15.81 -2.13 35.91
N THR A 246 -15.87 -1.37 34.84
CA THR A 246 -16.00 -1.84 33.46
C THR A 246 -15.47 -0.77 32.51
N TRP A 247 -15.63 -1.00 31.21
CA TRP A 247 -15.34 -0.03 30.18
C TRP A 247 -16.18 1.24 30.36
N GLN A 248 -15.53 2.39 30.38
CA GLN A 248 -16.16 3.69 30.62
C GLN A 248 -15.52 4.77 29.74
N GLY A 249 -16.34 5.73 29.30
CA GLY A 249 -15.82 6.95 28.70
C GLY A 249 -16.89 7.74 27.97
N PRO A 250 -16.49 8.85 27.33
CA PRO A 250 -17.45 9.77 26.75
C PRO A 250 -17.97 9.24 25.41
N ALA A 251 -19.24 9.53 25.14
CA ALA A 251 -19.88 9.16 23.89
C ALA A 251 -20.83 10.28 23.44
N ILE A 252 -20.77 10.60 22.16
CA ILE A 252 -21.63 11.59 21.52
C ILE A 252 -22.23 11.02 20.24
N LYS A 253 -23.41 11.51 19.85
CA LYS A 253 -24.12 11.08 18.66
C LYS A 253 -24.75 12.25 17.90
N ARG A 254 -24.98 12.04 16.61
CA ARG A 254 -25.69 12.98 15.74
C ARG A 254 -26.53 12.24 14.70
N SER A 255 -27.53 12.93 14.17
CA SER A 255 -28.26 12.45 13.00
C SER A 255 -27.39 12.57 11.74
N ILE A 256 -27.54 11.60 10.84
CA ILE A 256 -26.96 11.67 9.49
C ILE A 256 -27.87 12.41 8.49
N GLY A 257 -29.08 12.84 8.92
CA GLY A 257 -30.03 13.55 8.06
C GLY A 257 -30.77 12.68 7.03
N ALA A 258 -30.60 11.36 7.06
CA ALA A 258 -31.27 10.42 6.17
C ALA A 258 -31.53 9.08 6.88
N SER A 259 -32.34 8.22 6.24
CA SER A 259 -32.55 6.82 6.63
C SER A 259 -31.96 5.92 5.54
N LEU A 260 -30.91 5.16 5.87
CA LEU A 260 -30.12 4.39 4.90
C LEU A 260 -30.16 2.90 5.20
N GLN A 261 -30.66 2.10 4.26
CA GLN A 261 -30.56 0.64 4.31
C GLN A 261 -29.22 0.14 3.74
N ALA A 262 -28.80 0.69 2.61
CA ALA A 262 -27.50 0.43 2.00
C ALA A 262 -26.59 1.66 2.21
N TYR A 263 -25.43 1.42 2.79
CA TYR A 263 -24.55 2.49 3.25
C TYR A 263 -23.09 2.06 3.28
N LYS A 264 -22.21 3.05 3.21
CA LYS A 264 -20.79 2.94 3.54
C LYS A 264 -20.48 3.96 4.61
N MET A 265 -19.69 3.59 5.61
CA MET A 265 -19.16 4.53 6.59
C MET A 265 -17.66 4.37 6.65
N ASP A 266 -16.96 5.50 6.55
CA ASP A 266 -15.52 5.62 6.66
C ASP A 266 -15.20 6.51 7.85
N ALA A 267 -14.23 6.10 8.67
CA ALA A 267 -13.72 6.94 9.73
C ALA A 267 -12.20 6.82 9.85
N LEU A 268 -11.52 7.97 9.89
CA LEU A 268 -10.09 8.04 10.19
C LEU A 268 -9.90 8.15 11.70
N VAL A 269 -9.14 7.20 12.26
CA VAL A 269 -8.91 7.09 13.70
C VAL A 269 -7.44 6.89 14.02
N GLU A 270 -7.05 7.34 15.21
CA GLU A 270 -5.73 7.13 15.79
C GLU A 270 -5.89 6.55 17.20
N LEU A 271 -5.24 5.43 17.49
CA LEU A 271 -5.14 4.83 18.82
C LEU A 271 -3.67 4.49 19.08
N LYS A 272 -3.03 5.25 19.98
CA LYS A 272 -1.65 4.99 20.43
C LYS A 272 -1.65 4.15 21.67
N ASN A 273 -1.02 2.99 21.60
CA ASN A 273 -0.87 2.10 22.75
C ASN A 273 0.05 2.77 23.77
N VAL A 274 -0.19 2.50 25.05
CA VAL A 274 0.63 3.08 26.14
C VAL A 274 0.88 2.01 27.20
N GLY A 275 1.77 1.05 26.96
CA GLY A 275 2.26 0.09 27.94
C GLY A 275 1.17 -0.69 28.68
N LYS A 276 0.71 -0.17 29.84
CA LYS A 276 -0.36 -0.77 30.65
C LYS A 276 -1.73 -0.11 30.48
N GLY A 277 -1.82 0.89 29.60
CA GLY A 277 -3.02 1.66 29.32
C GLY A 277 -3.98 0.91 28.42
N THR A 278 -5.27 1.09 28.66
CA THR A 278 -6.32 0.56 27.78
C THR A 278 -6.91 1.70 26.95
N GLY A 279 -7.49 1.37 25.82
CA GLY A 279 -8.13 2.33 24.93
C GLY A 279 -9.05 1.63 23.95
N MET A 280 -10.17 2.26 23.64
CA MET A 280 -11.11 1.73 22.67
C MET A 280 -11.85 2.88 22.01
N ILE A 281 -11.82 2.90 20.68
CA ILE A 281 -12.61 3.80 19.85
C ILE A 281 -13.70 2.95 19.22
N GLU A 282 -14.97 3.29 19.46
CA GLU A 282 -16.13 2.60 18.87
C GLU A 282 -16.97 3.61 18.07
N ILE A 283 -17.34 3.24 16.85
CA ILE A 283 -18.25 3.98 15.98
C ILE A 283 -19.47 3.10 15.72
N TYR A 284 -20.61 3.59 16.19
CA TYR A 284 -21.90 2.92 16.10
C TYR A 284 -22.74 3.56 15.02
N LEU A 285 -23.42 2.73 14.25
CA LEU A 285 -24.48 3.12 13.34
C LEU A 285 -25.80 2.70 13.96
N LEU A 286 -26.65 3.67 14.28
CA LEU A 286 -27.89 3.46 15.03
C LEU A 286 -29.11 3.66 14.14
N ASP A 287 -30.19 2.93 14.45
CA ASP A 287 -31.50 3.16 13.86
C ASP A 287 -32.22 4.39 14.47
N ALA A 288 -33.43 4.68 13.99
CA ALA A 288 -34.23 5.80 14.46
C ALA A 288 -34.61 5.72 15.96
N ASN A 289 -34.55 4.52 16.54
CA ASN A 289 -34.89 4.24 17.93
C ASN A 289 -33.65 4.17 18.84
N ASN A 290 -32.46 4.49 18.32
CA ASN A 290 -31.16 4.38 18.99
C ASN A 290 -30.68 2.94 19.24
N ASN A 291 -31.24 1.95 18.54
CA ASN A 291 -30.70 0.60 18.59
C ASN A 291 -29.47 0.51 17.70
N VAL A 292 -28.46 -0.26 18.15
CA VAL A 292 -27.27 -0.54 17.36
C VAL A 292 -27.63 -1.44 16.18
N VAL A 293 -27.40 -0.94 14.97
CA VAL A 293 -27.51 -1.73 13.73
C VAL A 293 -26.17 -2.41 13.45
N SER A 294 -25.11 -1.61 13.43
CA SER A 294 -23.74 -2.07 13.23
C SER A 294 -22.74 -1.19 13.97
N LYS A 295 -21.55 -1.74 14.21
CA LYS A 295 -20.46 -1.06 14.90
C LYS A 295 -19.12 -1.55 14.41
N VAL A 296 -18.17 -0.63 14.28
CA VAL A 296 -16.75 -0.93 14.15
C VAL A 296 -15.96 -0.23 15.26
N GLY A 297 -14.82 -0.79 15.61
CA GLY A 297 -13.91 -0.17 16.56
C GLY A 297 -12.50 -0.70 16.44
N ILE A 298 -11.58 0.05 17.06
CA ILE A 298 -10.19 -0.33 17.26
C ILE A 298 -9.91 -0.24 18.76
N GLU A 299 -9.31 -1.27 19.34
CA GLU A 299 -9.18 -1.40 20.79
C GLU A 299 -7.84 -2.02 21.22
N ASP A 300 -7.25 -1.38 22.23
CA ASP A 300 -6.23 -1.93 23.10
C ASP A 300 -6.88 -2.31 24.43
N ILE A 301 -7.09 -3.62 24.60
CA ILE A 301 -7.77 -4.19 25.77
C ILE A 301 -6.79 -4.83 26.75
N TRP A 302 -5.48 -4.81 26.48
CA TRP A 302 -4.48 -5.54 27.25
C TRP A 302 -3.71 -4.60 28.17
N ARG A 303 -3.60 -4.95 29.45
CA ARG A 303 -2.88 -4.14 30.45
C ARG A 303 -1.39 -4.44 30.58
N THR A 304 -0.90 -5.41 29.82
CA THR A 304 0.47 -5.94 29.97
C THR A 304 1.19 -6.09 28.64
N MET A 305 0.55 -5.71 27.54
CA MET A 305 1.07 -5.88 26.19
C MET A 305 0.51 -4.75 25.33
N ASP A 306 1.38 -4.10 24.56
CA ASP A 306 0.95 -3.20 23.50
C ASP A 306 0.44 -4.04 22.33
N LYS A 307 -0.88 -4.18 22.25
CA LYS A 307 -1.54 -4.96 21.21
C LYS A 307 -2.87 -4.30 20.85
N VAL A 308 -3.11 -4.18 19.56
CA VAL A 308 -4.37 -3.64 19.03
C VAL A 308 -5.15 -4.72 18.31
N GLN A 309 -6.46 -4.76 18.56
CA GLN A 309 -7.40 -5.52 17.75
C GLN A 309 -8.52 -4.64 17.22
N ALA A 310 -9.08 -5.04 16.09
CA ALA A 310 -10.26 -4.44 15.51
C ALA A 310 -11.51 -5.24 15.91
N LYS A 311 -12.63 -4.55 15.98
CA LYS A 311 -13.92 -5.11 16.37
C LYS A 311 -14.98 -4.74 15.36
N PHE A 312 -15.80 -5.71 15.01
CA PHE A 312 -17.01 -5.55 14.23
C PHE A 312 -18.18 -6.19 14.98
N GLN A 313 -19.31 -5.51 15.04
CA GLN A 313 -20.52 -6.02 15.68
C GLN A 313 -21.76 -5.66 14.86
N LEU A 314 -22.73 -6.56 14.85
CA LEU A 314 -24.08 -6.31 14.34
C LEU A 314 -25.11 -6.54 15.43
N GLY A 315 -26.11 -5.65 15.44
CA GLY A 315 -27.23 -5.68 16.37
C GLY A 315 -26.91 -5.19 17.79
N PRO A 316 -27.98 -5.01 18.59
CA PRO A 316 -27.89 -4.64 20.00
C PRO A 316 -27.41 -5.84 20.85
N VAL A 317 -27.26 -5.62 22.16
CA VAL A 317 -27.01 -6.72 23.11
C VAL A 317 -28.23 -7.64 23.18
N GLY A 318 -28.06 -8.89 22.76
CA GLY A 318 -29.11 -9.91 22.73
C GLY A 318 -28.62 -11.23 22.15
N GLU A 319 -29.54 -12.19 22.00
CA GLU A 319 -29.25 -13.53 21.42
C GLU A 319 -28.75 -13.41 19.97
N ASP A 320 -29.40 -12.55 19.18
CA ASP A 320 -29.02 -12.27 17.80
C ASP A 320 -27.87 -11.27 17.71
N ARG A 321 -26.97 -11.15 18.68
CA ARG A 321 -25.80 -10.26 18.52
C ARG A 321 -24.68 -10.99 17.79
N PHE A 322 -24.20 -10.42 16.69
CA PHE A 322 -23.00 -10.93 16.01
C PHE A 322 -21.78 -10.10 16.38
N GLN A 323 -20.66 -10.75 16.69
CA GLN A 323 -19.38 -10.10 16.96
C GLN A 323 -18.26 -10.82 16.21
N HIS A 324 -17.33 -10.03 15.69
CA HIS A 324 -16.15 -10.51 15.00
C HIS A 324 -14.97 -9.62 15.37
N TYR A 325 -13.90 -10.25 15.85
CA TYR A 325 -12.66 -9.57 16.20
C TYR A 325 -11.61 -9.91 15.14
N ARG A 326 -10.77 -8.94 14.80
CA ARG A 326 -9.67 -9.10 13.86
C ARG A 326 -8.39 -8.61 14.48
N GLU A 327 -7.32 -9.32 14.20
CA GLU A 327 -5.96 -8.97 14.57
C GLU A 327 -5.11 -8.87 13.30
N PRO A 328 -4.06 -8.05 13.28
CA PRO A 328 -3.12 -8.02 12.17
C PRO A 328 -2.36 -9.36 12.06
N LYS A 329 -1.77 -9.64 10.89
CA LYS A 329 -0.99 -10.88 10.64
C LYS A 329 0.10 -11.11 11.70
N TYR A 330 0.71 -10.03 12.19
CA TYR A 330 1.70 -10.05 13.25
C TYR A 330 1.20 -9.16 14.40
N PRO A 331 1.31 -9.57 15.68
CA PRO A 331 0.69 -8.87 16.81
C PRO A 331 0.99 -7.36 16.91
N TRP A 332 2.18 -6.93 16.48
CA TRP A 332 2.64 -5.54 16.50
C TRP A 332 2.19 -4.73 15.27
N GLY A 333 1.58 -5.35 14.26
CA GLY A 333 1.27 -4.72 12.97
C GLY A 333 0.27 -3.58 13.04
N TRP A 334 -0.48 -3.45 14.14
CA TRP A 334 -1.41 -2.35 14.41
C TRP A 334 -1.03 -1.56 15.66
N ASN A 335 0.18 -1.72 16.19
CA ASN A 335 0.64 -0.87 17.29
C ASN A 335 0.71 0.58 16.80
N ASP A 336 0.29 1.52 17.65
CA ASP A 336 0.12 2.93 17.30
C ASP A 336 -0.76 3.11 16.06
N PHE A 337 -1.93 2.46 16.08
CA PHE A 337 -2.85 2.44 14.97
C PHE A 337 -3.19 3.86 14.52
N LYS A 338 -2.90 4.18 13.26
CA LYS A 338 -3.38 5.36 12.56
C LYS A 338 -3.92 4.93 11.20
N GLY A 339 -5.23 4.98 11.04
CA GLY A 339 -5.82 4.41 9.85
C GLY A 339 -7.32 4.55 9.75
N ILE A 340 -7.91 3.74 8.87
CA ILE A 340 -9.32 3.79 8.52
C ILE A 340 -10.08 2.62 9.14
N LEU A 341 -11.23 2.92 9.73
CA LEU A 341 -12.28 1.94 10.03
C LEU A 341 -13.41 2.15 9.02
N ARG A 342 -13.85 1.07 8.39
CA ARG A 342 -14.89 1.14 7.37
C ARG A 342 -15.91 0.03 7.52
N ILE A 343 -17.17 0.34 7.21
CA ILE A 343 -18.24 -0.65 7.02
C ILE A 343 -18.89 -0.40 5.67
N TRP A 344 -18.99 -1.43 4.84
CA TRP A 344 -19.94 -1.47 3.73
C TRP A 344 -21.12 -2.36 4.08
N SER A 345 -22.33 -1.80 4.00
CA SER A 345 -23.57 -2.55 3.96
C SER A 345 -24.18 -2.40 2.57
N HIS A 346 -24.09 -3.47 1.78
CA HIS A 346 -24.65 -3.47 0.42
C HIS A 346 -26.14 -3.81 0.47
N ASP A 347 -26.82 -3.64 -0.67
CA ASP A 347 -28.12 -4.26 -0.89
C ASP A 347 -28.04 -5.77 -0.67
N HIS A 348 -29.17 -6.38 -0.34
CA HIS A 348 -29.24 -7.80 -0.09
C HIS A 348 -28.72 -8.60 -1.28
N TYR A 349 -27.87 -9.58 -0.99
CA TYR A 349 -27.41 -10.57 -1.97
C TYR A 349 -28.56 -11.49 -2.39
N SER A 350 -28.37 -12.29 -3.44
CA SER A 350 -29.36 -13.24 -3.95
C SER A 350 -30.08 -13.97 -2.80
N HIS A 351 -31.42 -14.02 -2.86
CA HIS A 351 -32.33 -14.54 -1.83
C HIS A 351 -32.54 -13.64 -0.59
N GLY A 352 -32.28 -12.33 -0.69
CA GLY A 352 -32.59 -11.38 0.38
C GLY A 352 -31.62 -11.45 1.56
N LYS A 353 -30.40 -11.97 1.37
CA LYS A 353 -29.40 -12.11 2.45
C LYS A 353 -28.64 -10.81 2.66
N ARG A 354 -28.55 -10.35 3.91
CA ARG A 354 -27.83 -9.12 4.26
C ARG A 354 -26.33 -9.31 4.08
N ARG A 355 -25.66 -8.40 3.35
CA ARG A 355 -24.21 -8.44 3.08
C ARG A 355 -23.51 -7.24 3.70
N ILE A 356 -22.71 -7.49 4.73
CA ILE A 356 -21.94 -6.44 5.43
C ILE A 356 -20.46 -6.81 5.46
N ARG A 357 -19.59 -5.87 5.15
CA ARG A 357 -18.14 -6.04 5.09
C ARG A 357 -17.47 -4.96 5.93
N PRO A 358 -16.85 -5.28 7.07
CA PRO A 358 -15.95 -4.36 7.74
C PRO A 358 -14.60 -4.31 7.03
N TYR A 359 -13.88 -3.21 7.18
CA TYR A 359 -12.52 -3.02 6.72
C TYR A 359 -11.74 -2.19 7.70
N PHE A 360 -10.50 -2.61 7.93
CA PHE A 360 -9.55 -1.99 8.82
C PHE A 360 -8.21 -1.92 8.11
N GLY A 361 -7.52 -0.79 8.16
CA GLY A 361 -6.18 -0.67 7.57
C GLY A 361 -5.46 0.54 8.13
N LEU A 362 -4.14 0.43 8.30
CA LEU A 362 -3.29 1.59 8.56
C LEU A 362 -3.21 2.44 7.30
N VAL A 363 -3.15 3.76 7.46
CA VAL A 363 -2.95 4.69 6.36
C VAL A 363 -1.56 5.28 6.49
N GLY A 364 -0.67 4.90 5.59
CA GLY A 364 0.70 5.38 5.54
C GLY A 364 0.77 6.88 5.18
N PRO A 365 1.93 7.55 5.40
CA PRO A 365 2.10 8.97 5.07
C PRO A 365 1.87 9.31 3.58
N ASN A 366 2.03 8.32 2.70
CA ASN A 366 1.77 8.41 1.26
C ASN A 366 0.31 8.11 0.88
N GLY A 367 -0.58 7.90 1.86
CA GLY A 367 -1.97 7.51 1.67
C GLY A 367 -2.18 6.01 1.40
N LYS A 368 -1.11 5.21 1.27
CA LYS A 368 -1.24 3.76 1.02
C LYS A 368 -1.86 3.06 2.22
N HIS A 369 -2.78 2.14 1.97
CA HIS A 369 -3.36 1.32 3.02
C HIS A 369 -2.51 0.08 3.28
N ASP A 370 -1.99 -0.05 4.49
CA ASP A 370 -1.16 -1.17 4.94
C ASP A 370 -1.84 -1.96 6.06
N TRP A 371 -1.37 -3.19 6.31
CA TRP A 371 -1.89 -4.07 7.37
C TRP A 371 -3.42 -4.23 7.30
N VAL A 372 -3.93 -4.40 6.08
CA VAL A 372 -5.36 -4.40 5.80
C VAL A 372 -6.03 -5.69 6.26
N ALA A 373 -7.11 -5.56 7.02
CA ALA A 373 -8.06 -6.61 7.34
C ALA A 373 -9.44 -6.24 6.77
N GLY A 374 -9.74 -6.74 5.58
CA GLY A 374 -11.01 -6.47 4.89
C GLY A 374 -11.54 -7.68 4.11
N ASP A 375 -10.99 -8.87 4.31
CA ASP A 375 -11.40 -10.11 3.63
C ASP A 375 -12.74 -10.66 4.13
N PHE A 376 -13.13 -10.32 5.36
CA PHE A 376 -14.33 -10.83 6.01
C PHE A 376 -15.61 -10.23 5.41
N VAL A 377 -16.56 -11.08 5.06
CA VAL A 377 -17.91 -10.67 4.64
C VAL A 377 -18.93 -11.43 5.48
N TYR A 378 -19.78 -10.70 6.20
CA TYR A 378 -20.96 -11.26 6.84
C TYR A 378 -22.07 -11.47 5.81
N LEU A 379 -22.60 -12.69 5.74
CA LEU A 379 -23.79 -13.05 4.97
C LEU A 379 -24.85 -13.59 5.92
N GLY A 380 -25.78 -12.74 6.32
CA GLY A 380 -26.84 -13.06 7.28
C GLY A 380 -28.10 -13.61 6.62
N PRO A 381 -28.97 -14.28 7.39
CA PRO A 381 -30.33 -14.58 6.95
C PRO A 381 -31.10 -13.28 6.65
N PRO A 382 -32.11 -13.32 5.76
CA PRO A 382 -32.98 -12.17 5.51
C PRO A 382 -33.67 -11.67 6.79
N GLY A 383 -33.82 -10.36 6.94
CA GLY A 383 -34.57 -9.73 8.03
C GLY A 383 -33.78 -9.42 9.28
N ILE A 384 -32.55 -9.94 9.44
CA ILE A 384 -31.70 -9.68 10.61
C ILE A 384 -30.71 -8.55 10.30
N TYR A 385 -30.67 -7.54 11.18
CA TYR A 385 -29.87 -6.30 11.03
C TYR A 385 -30.23 -5.44 9.79
N ASP A 386 -31.49 -5.52 9.37
CA ASP A 386 -32.02 -4.79 8.21
C ASP A 386 -32.58 -3.40 8.55
N ASN A 387 -32.60 -3.03 9.83
CA ASN A 387 -33.02 -1.70 10.24
C ASN A 387 -32.13 -0.63 9.58
N PRO A 388 -32.73 0.40 8.96
CA PRO A 388 -31.95 1.47 8.36
C PRO A 388 -31.24 2.29 9.42
N ILE A 389 -30.03 2.72 9.11
CA ILE A 389 -29.27 3.63 9.97
C ILE A 389 -29.78 5.05 9.78
N THR A 390 -29.81 5.83 10.86
CA THR A 390 -30.20 7.26 10.85
C THR A 390 -29.26 8.15 11.67
N GLN A 391 -28.35 7.55 12.42
CA GLN A 391 -27.45 8.25 13.32
C GLN A 391 -26.08 7.59 13.35
N VAL A 392 -25.07 8.41 13.63
CA VAL A 392 -23.72 7.97 14.01
C VAL A 392 -23.53 8.33 15.48
N GLN A 393 -22.97 7.38 16.24
CA GLN A 393 -22.50 7.61 17.60
C GLN A 393 -21.03 7.22 17.69
N VAL A 394 -20.22 8.05 18.33
CA VAL A 394 -18.80 7.79 18.57
C VAL A 394 -18.54 7.69 20.07
N ALA A 395 -17.63 6.82 20.48
CA ALA A 395 -17.25 6.64 21.86
C ALA A 395 -15.74 6.41 22.00
N PHE A 396 -15.15 7.00 23.04
CA PHE A 396 -13.78 6.75 23.47
C PHE A 396 -13.82 6.11 24.85
N ARG A 397 -13.12 5.01 25.08
CA ARG A 397 -13.33 4.21 26.28
C ARG A 397 -12.03 3.68 26.85
N ILE A 398 -12.00 3.58 28.18
CA ILE A 398 -10.94 2.95 28.95
C ILE A 398 -11.55 1.95 29.92
N TRP A 399 -10.77 1.00 30.40
CA TRP A 399 -11.18 0.24 31.58
C TRP A 399 -10.97 1.09 32.83
N ALA A 400 -12.02 1.46 33.56
CA ALA A 400 -11.86 2.21 34.81
C ALA A 400 -11.69 1.26 36.03
N PRO A 401 -10.97 1.63 37.11
CA PRO A 401 -10.07 2.77 37.18
C PRO A 401 -8.71 2.38 36.55
N THR A 402 -8.24 3.17 35.58
CA THR A 402 -6.86 3.05 35.08
C THR A 402 -6.28 4.45 34.93
N TYR A 403 -5.02 4.60 35.34
CA TYR A 403 -4.26 5.85 35.22
C TYR A 403 -3.60 5.98 33.84
N ASP A 404 -3.10 4.85 33.33
CA ASP A 404 -2.56 4.72 31.98
C ASP A 404 -3.72 4.53 30.97
N LYS A 405 -3.67 5.24 29.86
CA LYS A 405 -4.70 5.19 28.82
C LYS A 405 -4.06 5.44 27.46
N ALA A 406 -4.62 4.81 26.44
CA ALA A 406 -4.24 5.09 25.07
C ALA A 406 -4.60 6.53 24.70
N ASP A 407 -3.76 7.17 23.89
CA ASP A 407 -4.16 8.40 23.21
C ASP A 407 -5.06 8.03 22.03
N MET A 408 -6.26 8.62 21.97
CA MET A 408 -7.29 8.24 21.00
C MET A 408 -7.87 9.46 20.32
N ASN A 409 -7.94 9.42 18.99
CA ASN A 409 -8.50 10.48 18.15
C ASN A 409 -9.39 9.91 17.03
N ILE A 410 -10.40 10.69 16.61
CA ILE A 410 -11.12 10.52 15.34
C ILE A 410 -10.93 11.81 14.54
N GLU A 411 -10.46 11.72 13.30
CA GLU A 411 -10.11 12.88 12.46
C GLU A 411 -11.17 13.18 11.39
N ASP A 412 -11.82 12.15 10.85
CA ASP A 412 -12.79 12.30 9.76
C ASP A 412 -13.86 11.21 9.87
N ILE A 413 -15.12 11.55 9.62
CA ILE A 413 -16.23 10.58 9.55
C ILE A 413 -17.07 10.90 8.32
N LYS A 414 -17.20 9.95 7.40
CA LYS A 414 -18.05 10.06 6.21
C LYS A 414 -19.07 8.92 6.19
N VAL A 415 -20.31 9.26 5.87
CA VAL A 415 -21.38 8.29 5.64
C VAL A 415 -21.94 8.51 4.25
N TYR A 416 -21.97 7.46 3.46
CA TYR A 416 -22.45 7.43 2.10
C TYR A 416 -23.70 6.58 2.00
N ARG A 417 -24.66 7.02 1.20
CA ARG A 417 -25.68 6.15 0.63
C ARG A 417 -25.04 5.31 -0.46
N MET A 418 -25.23 4.00 -0.38
CA MET A 418 -24.88 3.09 -1.46
C MET A 418 -26.09 3.00 -2.38
N ASN A 419 -26.00 3.59 -3.57
CA ASN A 419 -27.11 3.56 -4.53
C ASN A 419 -27.27 2.13 -5.10
N PRO A 420 -28.46 1.69 -5.53
CA PRO A 420 -28.62 0.36 -6.11
C PRO A 420 -27.85 0.23 -7.41
N TYR A 421 -27.27 -0.94 -7.69
CA TYR A 421 -26.63 -1.18 -8.99
C TYR A 421 -27.62 -0.88 -10.12
N PRO A 422 -27.24 -0.04 -11.09
CA PRO A 422 -28.16 0.33 -12.14
C PRO A 422 -28.43 -0.88 -13.02
N THR A 423 -29.64 -0.95 -13.60
CA THR A 423 -29.98 -2.00 -14.56
C THR A 423 -29.16 -1.86 -15.84
N ASP A 424 -28.85 -0.63 -16.24
CA ASP A 424 -28.02 -0.24 -17.37
C ASP A 424 -27.12 0.94 -16.99
N GLY A 425 -25.91 1.05 -17.56
CA GLY A 425 -25.03 2.19 -17.33
C GLY A 425 -23.59 1.82 -16.97
N VAL A 426 -22.76 2.85 -16.77
CA VAL A 426 -21.35 2.71 -16.38
C VAL A 426 -21.09 3.39 -15.06
N GLN A 427 -20.45 2.68 -14.14
CA GLN A 427 -20.02 3.26 -12.88
C GLN A 427 -18.79 4.15 -13.09
N TYR A 428 -18.73 5.28 -12.41
CA TYR A 428 -17.48 6.04 -12.31
C TYR A 428 -16.40 5.21 -11.62
N LEU A 429 -15.20 5.24 -12.20
CA LEU A 429 -13.99 4.63 -11.69
C LEU A 429 -13.37 5.53 -10.60
N ALA A 430 -13.27 6.82 -10.88
CA ALA A 430 -12.63 7.81 -10.01
C ALA A 430 -13.28 9.19 -10.17
N ARG A 431 -13.13 10.03 -9.14
CA ARG A 431 -13.65 11.40 -9.07
C ARG A 431 -12.53 12.42 -9.22
N ALA A 432 -12.90 13.63 -9.60
CA ALA A 432 -11.98 14.76 -9.57
C ALA A 432 -11.33 14.91 -8.17
N GLY A 433 -9.99 14.96 -8.13
CA GLY A 433 -9.18 15.02 -6.92
C GLY A 433 -8.68 13.66 -6.42
N ASP A 434 -9.15 12.55 -7.00
CA ASP A 434 -8.61 11.23 -6.69
C ASP A 434 -7.21 11.03 -7.30
N LYS A 435 -6.43 10.16 -6.67
CA LYS A 435 -5.08 9.81 -7.10
C LYS A 435 -4.97 8.33 -7.44
N ILE A 436 -4.47 8.03 -8.63
CA ILE A 436 -4.22 6.66 -9.09
C ILE A 436 -2.72 6.43 -9.24
N ILE A 437 -2.24 5.30 -8.74
CA ILE A 437 -0.85 4.85 -8.94
C ILE A 437 -0.88 3.51 -9.66
N ILE A 438 -0.13 3.42 -10.75
CA ILE A 438 0.07 2.20 -11.53
C ILE A 438 1.57 1.91 -11.59
N ASP A 439 2.01 0.84 -10.95
CA ASP A 439 3.41 0.42 -10.95
C ASP A 439 3.56 -0.85 -11.80
N THR A 440 4.23 -0.75 -12.95
CA THR A 440 4.33 -1.90 -13.87
C THR A 440 5.41 -2.90 -13.46
N ALA A 441 6.29 -2.54 -12.53
CA ALA A 441 7.29 -3.46 -11.99
C ALA A 441 6.67 -4.45 -10.99
N THR A 442 5.77 -3.94 -10.14
CA THR A 442 5.07 -4.73 -9.10
C THR A 442 3.66 -5.17 -9.51
N GLU A 443 3.15 -4.66 -10.64
CA GLU A 443 1.76 -4.80 -11.09
C GLU A 443 0.72 -4.26 -10.08
N GLU A 444 1.14 -3.33 -9.23
CA GLU A 444 0.28 -2.68 -8.24
C GLU A 444 -0.54 -1.56 -8.90
N ILE A 445 -1.85 -1.54 -8.62
CA ILE A 445 -2.78 -0.51 -9.09
C ILE A 445 -3.59 -0.04 -7.88
N THR A 446 -3.46 1.22 -7.51
CA THR A 446 -4.18 1.80 -6.36
C THR A 446 -4.95 3.06 -6.74
N LEU A 447 -6.09 3.25 -6.08
CA LEU A 447 -6.90 4.47 -6.09
C LEU A 447 -6.95 4.99 -4.65
N ASN A 448 -6.42 6.18 -4.42
CA ASN A 448 -6.28 6.77 -3.08
C ASN A 448 -5.62 5.82 -2.07
N GLY A 449 -4.63 5.04 -2.56
CA GLY A 449 -3.88 4.07 -1.74
C GLY A 449 -4.58 2.73 -1.50
N GLU A 450 -5.81 2.53 -2.00
CA GLU A 450 -6.53 1.26 -1.96
C GLU A 450 -6.34 0.46 -3.26
N PRO A 451 -6.12 -0.86 -3.21
CA PRO A 451 -5.89 -1.67 -4.40
C PRO A 451 -7.15 -1.80 -5.26
N ILE A 452 -7.05 -1.44 -6.54
CA ILE A 452 -8.14 -1.52 -7.54
C ILE A 452 -7.78 -2.41 -8.73
N ARG A 453 -6.92 -3.41 -8.53
CA ARG A 453 -6.50 -4.35 -9.60
C ARG A 453 -7.69 -5.04 -10.29
N SER A 454 -8.82 -5.21 -9.61
CA SER A 454 -10.06 -5.77 -10.18
C SER A 454 -10.67 -4.90 -11.27
N GLU A 455 -10.39 -3.60 -11.28
CA GLU A 455 -10.90 -2.65 -12.29
C GLU A 455 -10.13 -2.73 -13.60
N ARG A 456 -9.00 -3.45 -13.66
CA ARG A 456 -8.23 -3.61 -14.88
C ARG A 456 -9.01 -4.44 -15.91
N ALA A 457 -9.23 -3.86 -17.10
CA ALA A 457 -10.00 -4.51 -18.14
C ALA A 457 -9.33 -5.79 -18.67
N LEU A 458 -10.16 -6.75 -19.07
CA LEU A 458 -9.71 -7.95 -19.78
C LEU A 458 -9.03 -7.57 -21.11
N GLY A 459 -7.84 -8.12 -21.37
CA GLY A 459 -7.04 -7.81 -22.56
C GLY A 459 -6.10 -6.61 -22.41
N SER A 460 -6.20 -5.84 -21.31
CA SER A 460 -5.17 -4.87 -20.95
C SER A 460 -3.89 -5.58 -20.52
N MET A 461 -2.74 -5.02 -20.85
CA MET A 461 -1.41 -5.51 -20.43
C MET A 461 -0.59 -4.36 -19.86
N PHE A 462 0.23 -4.65 -18.85
CA PHE A 462 1.31 -3.73 -18.49
C PHE A 462 2.32 -3.68 -19.63
N PHE A 463 2.88 -2.50 -19.88
CA PHE A 463 3.91 -2.31 -20.88
C PHE A 463 5.17 -1.71 -20.25
N GLU A 464 6.28 -1.86 -20.97
CA GLU A 464 7.59 -1.30 -20.62
C GLU A 464 7.94 -0.17 -21.60
N LEU A 465 8.88 0.69 -21.22
CA LEU A 465 9.42 1.74 -22.09
C LEU A 465 10.59 1.17 -22.89
N ASP A 466 10.47 1.13 -24.21
CA ASP A 466 11.51 0.62 -25.10
C ASP A 466 12.73 1.56 -25.09
N PRO A 467 13.94 1.06 -25.41
CA PRO A 467 15.07 1.92 -25.73
C PRO A 467 14.75 2.92 -26.85
N GLY A 468 15.10 4.19 -26.66
CA GLY A 468 14.79 5.26 -27.62
C GLY A 468 13.44 5.90 -27.39
N GLU A 469 12.81 6.36 -28.48
CA GLU A 469 11.57 7.14 -28.42
C GLU A 469 10.35 6.25 -28.13
N ASN A 470 9.53 6.69 -27.16
CA ASN A 470 8.25 6.11 -26.79
C ASN A 470 7.17 7.19 -26.91
N LEU A 471 6.07 6.86 -27.57
CA LEU A 471 4.90 7.74 -27.66
C LEU A 471 3.80 7.21 -26.75
N LEU A 472 3.48 7.98 -25.72
CA LEU A 472 2.46 7.66 -24.74
C LEU A 472 1.26 8.60 -24.92
N TYR A 473 0.06 8.05 -24.76
CA TYR A 473 -1.19 8.79 -24.78
C TYR A 473 -2.04 8.40 -23.57
N GLN A 474 -2.83 9.34 -23.07
CA GLN A 474 -3.79 9.09 -21.99
C GLN A 474 -5.22 9.40 -22.44
N TYR A 475 -6.19 8.65 -21.91
CA TYR A 475 -7.62 8.90 -22.10
C TYR A 475 -8.37 8.66 -20.77
N PRO A 476 -9.50 9.35 -20.54
CA PRO A 476 -10.11 10.40 -21.37
C PRO A 476 -9.24 11.66 -21.48
N GLN A 477 -9.37 12.34 -22.63
CA GLN A 477 -8.57 13.53 -22.91
C GLN A 477 -8.94 14.69 -21.99
N ASN A 478 -7.94 15.41 -21.49
CA ASN A 478 -8.03 16.56 -20.57
C ASN A 478 -8.56 16.24 -19.16
N SER A 479 -8.82 14.97 -18.84
CA SER A 479 -9.38 14.57 -17.54
C SER A 479 -8.31 14.08 -16.55
N LEU A 480 -7.03 14.02 -16.95
CA LEU A 480 -5.95 13.42 -16.18
C LEU A 480 -4.68 14.29 -16.20
N ALA A 481 -3.97 14.36 -15.08
CA ALA A 481 -2.60 14.88 -15.01
C ALA A 481 -1.67 13.74 -14.58
N THR A 482 -0.85 13.25 -15.52
CA THR A 482 -0.04 12.04 -15.32
C THR A 482 1.45 12.34 -15.28
N LYS A 483 2.13 11.77 -14.28
CA LYS A 483 3.59 11.69 -14.18
C LYS A 483 4.07 10.27 -14.42
N VAL A 484 5.15 10.13 -15.17
CA VAL A 484 5.84 8.87 -15.45
C VAL A 484 7.19 8.89 -14.76
N TYR A 485 7.39 7.94 -13.86
CA TYR A 485 8.67 7.67 -13.21
C TYR A 485 9.30 6.46 -13.88
N TYR A 486 10.58 6.53 -14.26
CA TYR A 486 11.30 5.38 -14.81
C TYR A 486 12.80 5.50 -14.54
N SER A 487 13.48 4.37 -14.48
CA SER A 487 14.94 4.30 -14.43
C SER A 487 15.44 3.65 -15.72
N PRO A 488 16.25 4.33 -16.55
CA PRO A 488 16.78 3.75 -17.77
C PRO A 488 17.55 2.46 -17.47
N ALA A 489 17.17 1.37 -18.14
CA ALA A 489 17.80 0.06 -17.97
C ALA A 489 18.87 -0.18 -19.04
N TYR A 490 19.93 -0.90 -18.69
CA TYR A 490 21.07 -1.17 -19.57
C TYR A 490 21.45 -2.65 -19.54
N LYS A 491 21.56 -3.24 -20.75
CA LYS A 491 21.94 -4.64 -21.03
C LYS A 491 23.34 -5.01 -20.60
#